data_AF-A0A418VFQ7-F1
#
_entry.id   AF-A0A418VFQ7-F1
#
_cell.length_a   1.000
_cell.length_b   1.000
_cell.length_c   1.000
_cell.angle_alpha   90.00
_cell.angle_beta   90.00
_cell.angle_gamma   90.00
#
_symmetry.space_group_name_H-M   'P 1'
#
loop_
_entity.id
_entity.type
_entity.pdbx_description
1 polymer ?
#
loop_
_entity_poly.entity_id
_entity_poly.type
_entity_poly.pdbx_seq_one_letter_code
_entity_poly.pdbx_strand_id
1 'polypeptide(L)'
;MNEALKTALQEARTAAEAALSAAQAGDHDEARRQLALLDDLREHCSGGNAAAGASRAKTLRIEAETLSLLDAQPEISEPAQPAAPEAQPVPEVSEAAQMDVPDAAPAPVMEAHEPEAQPVVPTPKQVPAQGEVSDAAPAVPQDAPVEASVADSTPAAQEAAPEPTQAKPRQAAPAHAYTAEGWALVAAGLRAAGEEADELDKDAAQFEAQRAVARTERDTFRAKVCEGQALQAQVEAAALRGDVNAANAAWDRLFDVVTAIRSMEGAHRRKNGGQADPFKAACYDTAREGRLKISQWSQGRGVSA
;
A
#
# COMPACT_ATOMS: atom_id res chain seq x y z
N MET A 1 20.86 -10.28 -16.10
CA MET A 1 20.31 -11.19 -15.07
C MET A 1 21.02 -12.50 -15.26
N ASN A 2 21.70 -13.02 -14.22
CA ASN A 2 22.47 -14.26 -14.30
C ASN A 2 21.52 -15.43 -14.63
N GLU A 3 21.91 -16.32 -15.55
CA GLU A 3 21.10 -17.49 -15.95
C GLU A 3 20.77 -18.39 -14.75
N ALA A 4 21.70 -18.57 -13.81
CA ALA A 4 21.44 -19.34 -12.59
C ALA A 4 20.28 -18.76 -11.75
N LEU A 5 20.19 -17.43 -11.67
CA LEU A 5 19.10 -16.75 -10.94
C LEU A 5 17.76 -16.90 -11.68
N LYS A 6 17.75 -16.90 -13.02
CA LYS A 6 16.53 -17.13 -13.79
C LYS A 6 16.00 -18.54 -13.57
N THR A 7 16.89 -19.53 -13.62
CA THR A 7 16.56 -20.93 -13.38
C THR A 7 16.00 -21.12 -11.98
N ALA A 8 16.69 -20.62 -10.95
CA ALA A 8 16.24 -20.72 -9.56
C ALA A 8 14.87 -20.05 -9.34
N LEU A 9 14.62 -18.89 -9.94
CA LEU A 9 13.31 -18.23 -9.84
C LEU A 9 12.20 -18.99 -10.57
N GLN A 10 12.51 -19.63 -11.69
CA GLN A 10 11.56 -20.44 -12.44
C GLN A 10 11.23 -21.74 -11.69
N GLU A 11 12.23 -22.37 -11.07
CA GLU A 11 12.06 -23.55 -10.21
C GLU A 11 11.22 -23.20 -8.98
N ALA A 12 11.54 -22.11 -8.28
CA ALA A 12 10.78 -21.64 -7.12
C ALA A 12 9.30 -21.36 -7.48
N ARG A 13 9.06 -20.74 -8.64
CA ARG A 13 7.71 -20.53 -9.14
C ARG A 13 6.98 -21.85 -9.43
N THR A 14 7.67 -22.81 -10.03
CA THR A 14 7.09 -24.12 -10.36
C THR A 14 6.73 -24.89 -9.10
N ALA A 15 7.60 -24.89 -8.09
CA ALA A 15 7.33 -25.49 -6.78
C ALA A 15 6.12 -24.85 -6.09
N ALA A 16 6.02 -23.51 -6.11
CA ALA A 16 4.86 -22.81 -5.54
C ALA A 16 3.54 -23.13 -6.26
N GLU A 17 3.54 -23.14 -7.61
CA GLU A 17 2.36 -23.51 -8.40
C GLU A 17 1.95 -24.98 -8.17
N ALA A 18 2.92 -25.89 -7.99
CA ALA A 18 2.67 -27.28 -7.62
C ALA A 18 2.10 -27.42 -6.21
N ALA A 19 2.61 -26.67 -5.23
CA ALA A 19 2.11 -26.65 -3.86
C ALA A 19 0.63 -26.22 -3.81
N LEU A 20 0.28 -25.15 -4.54
CA LEU A 20 -1.09 -24.66 -4.64
C LEU A 20 -2.02 -25.69 -5.30
N SER A 21 -1.58 -26.32 -6.40
CA SER A 21 -2.35 -27.36 -7.07
C SER A 21 -2.59 -28.57 -6.17
N ALA A 22 -1.59 -28.98 -5.38
CA ALA A 22 -1.73 -30.08 -4.42
C ALA A 22 -2.70 -29.73 -3.28
N ALA A 23 -2.61 -28.52 -2.72
CA ALA A 23 -3.53 -28.05 -1.68
C ALA A 23 -4.99 -27.96 -2.19
N GLN A 24 -5.19 -27.46 -3.42
CA GLN A 24 -6.52 -27.42 -4.07
C GLN A 24 -7.08 -28.82 -4.35
N ALA A 25 -6.21 -29.81 -4.61
CA ALA A 25 -6.59 -31.21 -4.78
C ALA A 25 -6.83 -31.94 -3.44
N GLY A 26 -6.55 -31.30 -2.30
CA GLY A 26 -6.64 -31.90 -0.97
C GLY A 26 -5.44 -32.80 -0.60
N ASP A 27 -4.38 -32.81 -1.41
CA ASP A 27 -3.13 -33.53 -1.11
C ASP A 27 -2.19 -32.64 -0.28
N HIS A 28 -2.48 -32.56 1.01
CA HIS A 28 -1.79 -31.66 1.95
C HIS A 28 -0.34 -32.06 2.20
N ASP A 29 -0.02 -33.35 2.11
CA ASP A 29 1.35 -33.83 2.33
C ASP A 29 2.24 -33.54 1.11
N GLU A 30 1.71 -33.62 -0.10
CA GLU A 30 2.40 -33.12 -1.29
C GLU A 30 2.55 -31.59 -1.23
N ALA A 31 1.51 -30.84 -0.84
CA ALA A 31 1.59 -29.39 -0.69
C ALA A 31 2.70 -28.96 0.29
N ARG A 32 2.81 -29.60 1.45
CA ARG A 32 3.88 -29.34 2.44
C ARG A 32 5.26 -29.68 1.91
N ARG A 33 5.41 -30.79 1.17
CA ARG A 33 6.69 -31.16 0.53
C ARG A 33 7.14 -30.13 -0.50
N GLN A 34 6.20 -29.61 -1.30
CA GLN A 34 6.50 -28.56 -2.28
C GLN A 34 6.83 -27.21 -1.62
N LEU A 35 6.22 -26.89 -0.47
CA LEU A 35 6.59 -25.70 0.32
C LEU A 35 8.00 -25.82 0.93
N ALA A 36 8.39 -27.00 1.42
CA ALA A 36 9.75 -27.23 1.91
C ALA A 36 10.80 -27.05 0.80
N LEU A 37 10.53 -27.61 -0.40
CA LEU A 37 11.38 -27.41 -1.58
C LEU A 37 11.48 -25.93 -1.98
N LEU A 38 10.37 -25.18 -1.86
CA LEU A 38 10.35 -23.75 -2.13
C LEU A 38 11.26 -22.98 -1.18
N ASP A 39 11.30 -23.33 0.10
CA ASP A 39 12.17 -22.67 1.08
C ASP A 39 13.65 -22.90 0.77
N ASP A 40 14.05 -24.11 0.37
CA ASP A 40 15.41 -24.40 -0.09
C ASP A 40 15.80 -23.54 -1.30
N LEU A 41 14.88 -23.37 -2.26
CA LEU A 41 15.10 -22.57 -3.47
C LEU A 41 15.20 -21.06 -3.19
N ARG A 42 14.63 -20.57 -2.08
CA ARG A 42 14.67 -19.14 -1.71
C ARG A 42 16.06 -18.68 -1.33
N GLU A 43 16.83 -19.54 -0.66
CA GLU A 43 18.21 -19.24 -0.31
C GLU A 43 19.04 -18.92 -1.56
N HIS A 44 18.76 -19.63 -2.65
CA HIS A 44 19.42 -19.47 -3.95
C HIS A 44 18.86 -18.33 -4.81
N CYS A 45 17.70 -17.79 -4.44
CA CYS A 45 17.03 -16.68 -5.15
C CYS A 45 17.32 -15.29 -4.55
N SER A 46 18.28 -15.17 -3.63
CA SER A 46 18.64 -13.88 -3.03
C SER A 46 19.39 -12.97 -4.02
N GLY A 47 18.88 -11.75 -4.24
CA GLY A 47 19.46 -10.76 -5.18
C GLY A 47 18.78 -10.66 -6.55
N GLY A 48 19.01 -9.56 -7.28
CA GLY A 48 18.48 -9.36 -8.64
C GLY A 48 17.71 -8.05 -8.88
N ASN A 49 17.37 -7.80 -10.15
CA ASN A 49 16.68 -6.59 -10.61
C ASN A 49 15.16 -6.64 -10.38
N ALA A 50 14.43 -5.60 -10.79
CA ALA A 50 12.97 -5.48 -10.58
C ALA A 50 12.14 -6.67 -11.11
N ALA A 51 12.60 -7.35 -12.18
CA ALA A 51 11.91 -8.52 -12.72
C ALA A 51 12.01 -9.74 -11.77
N ALA A 52 13.17 -9.95 -11.15
CA ALA A 52 13.34 -10.93 -10.08
C ALA A 52 12.45 -10.60 -8.87
N GLY A 53 12.28 -9.31 -8.55
CA GLY A 53 11.36 -8.85 -7.52
C GLY A 53 9.90 -9.21 -7.81
N ALA A 54 9.43 -9.01 -9.05
CA ALA A 54 8.07 -9.36 -9.45
C ALA A 54 7.82 -10.88 -9.41
N SER A 55 8.81 -11.69 -9.82
CA SER A 55 8.71 -13.16 -9.76
C SER A 55 8.60 -13.63 -8.31
N ARG A 56 9.45 -13.11 -7.41
CA ARG A 56 9.40 -13.43 -5.97
C ARG A 56 8.08 -13.04 -5.32
N ALA A 57 7.55 -11.86 -5.66
CA ALA A 57 6.25 -11.41 -5.14
C ALA A 57 5.11 -12.33 -5.58
N LYS A 58 5.16 -12.86 -6.81
CA LYS A 58 4.19 -13.85 -7.29
C LYS A 58 4.31 -15.16 -6.50
N THR A 59 5.52 -15.67 -6.30
CA THR A 59 5.78 -16.89 -5.52
C THR A 59 5.26 -16.75 -4.08
N LEU A 60 5.54 -15.62 -3.41
CA LEU A 60 5.04 -15.29 -2.08
C LEU A 60 3.51 -15.27 -1.98
N ARG A 61 2.83 -14.74 -3.00
CA ARG A 61 1.37 -14.71 -3.04
C ARG A 61 0.79 -16.12 -3.13
N ILE A 62 1.37 -16.96 -3.98
CA ILE A 62 0.94 -18.36 -4.16
C ILE A 62 1.16 -19.14 -2.87
N GLU A 63 2.31 -18.97 -2.22
CA GLU A 63 2.61 -19.56 -0.91
C GLU A 63 1.57 -19.18 0.16
N ALA A 64 1.23 -17.88 0.29
CA ALA A 64 0.23 -17.43 1.25
C ALA A 64 -1.17 -18.03 0.97
N GLU A 65 -1.53 -18.19 -0.31
CA GLU A 65 -2.78 -18.85 -0.71
C GLU A 65 -2.77 -20.34 -0.35
N THR A 66 -1.65 -21.03 -0.62
CA THR A 66 -1.46 -22.44 -0.21
C THR A 66 -1.57 -22.61 1.30
N LEU A 67 -0.89 -21.77 2.09
CA LEU A 67 -0.96 -21.81 3.56
C LEU A 67 -2.39 -21.55 4.06
N SER A 68 -3.10 -20.59 3.48
CA SER A 68 -4.50 -20.34 3.82
C SER A 68 -5.41 -21.56 3.54
N LEU A 69 -5.13 -22.34 2.50
CA LEU A 69 -5.87 -23.58 2.21
C LEU A 69 -5.52 -24.71 3.19
N LEU A 70 -4.27 -24.76 3.67
CA LEU A 70 -3.83 -25.70 4.69
C LEU A 70 -4.42 -25.38 6.07
N ASP A 71 -4.50 -24.08 6.43
CA ASP A 71 -5.02 -23.60 7.72
C ASP A 71 -6.56 -23.61 7.79
N ALA A 72 -7.25 -23.44 6.66
CA ALA A 72 -8.72 -23.47 6.59
C ALA A 72 -9.31 -24.88 6.77
N GLN A 73 -8.49 -25.90 6.96
CA GLN A 73 -8.98 -27.24 7.27
C GLN A 73 -9.45 -27.28 8.73
N PRO A 74 -10.72 -27.64 9.00
CA PRO A 74 -11.13 -27.95 10.35
C PRO A 74 -10.26 -29.11 10.81
N GLU A 75 -9.67 -29.00 12.01
CA GLU A 75 -9.11 -30.16 12.69
C GLU A 75 -10.19 -31.23 12.70
N ILE A 76 -10.01 -32.25 11.84
CA ILE A 76 -10.82 -33.45 11.92
C ILE A 76 -10.56 -33.96 13.32
N SER A 77 -11.61 -33.87 14.13
CA SER A 77 -11.67 -34.27 15.51
C SER A 77 -10.72 -35.42 15.78
N GLU A 78 -9.81 -35.16 16.71
CA GLU A 78 -9.22 -36.16 17.59
C GLU A 78 -10.14 -37.40 17.67
N PRO A 79 -9.71 -38.58 17.19
CA PRO A 79 -10.58 -39.75 17.23
C PRO A 79 -10.94 -40.01 18.69
N ALA A 80 -12.26 -39.98 18.94
CA ALA A 80 -12.90 -40.23 20.20
C ALA A 80 -12.16 -41.31 20.99
N GLN A 81 -11.55 -40.88 22.09
CA GLN A 81 -11.03 -41.74 23.13
C GLN A 81 -12.15 -42.71 23.54
N PRO A 82 -11.99 -44.04 23.39
CA PRO A 82 -13.03 -44.98 23.77
C PRO A 82 -13.27 -44.90 25.28
N ALA A 83 -14.53 -44.74 25.65
CA ALA A 83 -15.02 -44.62 27.00
C ALA A 83 -14.48 -45.75 27.91
N ALA A 84 -13.80 -45.37 28.99
CA ALA A 84 -13.53 -46.23 30.13
C ALA A 84 -14.64 -46.05 31.18
N PRO A 85 -15.07 -47.14 31.85
CA PRO A 85 -16.37 -47.23 32.51
C PRO A 85 -16.43 -46.55 33.88
N GLU A 86 -17.68 -46.25 34.27
CA GLU A 86 -18.14 -45.72 35.55
C GLU A 86 -17.40 -46.27 36.79
N ALA A 87 -16.94 -45.37 37.65
CA ALA A 87 -16.72 -45.65 39.06
C ALA A 87 -17.34 -44.52 39.91
N GLN A 88 -18.12 -44.97 40.89
CA GLN A 88 -19.02 -44.25 41.80
C GLN A 88 -18.30 -43.34 42.85
N PRO A 89 -19.06 -42.55 43.64
CA PRO A 89 -18.63 -41.24 44.16
C PRO A 89 -18.15 -41.21 45.64
N VAL A 90 -17.94 -39.96 46.12
CA VAL A 90 -17.80 -39.35 47.48
C VAL A 90 -16.45 -39.44 48.23
N PRO A 91 -16.13 -38.51 49.19
CA PRO A 91 -16.74 -37.20 49.54
C PRO A 91 -15.74 -36.02 49.78
N GLU A 92 -16.33 -34.84 50.03
CA GLU A 92 -15.79 -33.55 50.51
C GLU A 92 -14.71 -33.61 51.59
N VAL A 93 -13.80 -32.61 51.60
CA VAL A 93 -13.34 -31.89 52.82
C VAL A 93 -12.90 -30.44 52.44
N SER A 94 -13.60 -29.43 53.01
CA SER A 94 -13.11 -28.24 53.76
C SER A 94 -11.67 -27.74 53.55
N GLU A 95 -11.27 -26.47 53.71
CA GLU A 95 -11.81 -25.23 54.28
C GLU A 95 -10.67 -24.20 54.28
N ALA A 96 -11.04 -22.91 54.21
CA ALA A 96 -10.35 -21.68 54.66
C ALA A 96 -8.82 -21.51 54.51
N ALA A 97 -8.40 -20.32 54.03
CA ALA A 97 -8.01 -19.25 54.95
C ALA A 97 -7.63 -17.95 54.21
N GLN A 98 -8.02 -16.85 54.85
CA GLN A 98 -7.75 -15.44 54.55
C GLN A 98 -6.28 -15.06 54.73
N MET A 99 -5.90 -13.90 54.18
CA MET A 99 -5.09 -12.81 54.76
C MET A 99 -4.50 -12.00 53.60
N ASP A 100 -4.24 -10.70 53.64
CA ASP A 100 -4.66 -9.52 54.42
C ASP A 100 -3.99 -8.35 53.64
N VAL A 101 -4.55 -7.15 53.69
CA VAL A 101 -4.04 -5.91 53.06
C VAL A 101 -2.90 -5.32 53.94
N PRO A 102 -1.99 -4.42 53.50
CA PRO A 102 -2.25 -2.96 53.31
C PRO A 102 -1.52 -2.36 52.08
N ASP A 103 -2.09 -1.39 51.36
CA ASP A 103 -2.10 0.07 51.60
C ASP A 103 -0.71 0.75 51.59
N ALA A 104 -0.50 1.63 50.60
CA ALA A 104 0.28 2.89 50.70
C ALA A 104 0.31 3.62 49.35
N ALA A 105 -0.51 4.66 49.20
CA ALA A 105 -0.20 5.82 48.36
C ALA A 105 0.70 6.79 49.17
N PRO A 106 1.54 7.59 48.50
CA PRO A 106 1.16 8.98 48.29
C PRO A 106 1.67 9.62 46.97
N ALA A 107 0.90 10.58 46.45
CA ALA A 107 1.36 11.64 45.54
C ALA A 107 1.74 12.89 46.40
N PRO A 108 2.04 14.10 45.86
CA PRO A 108 2.51 14.54 44.53
C PRO A 108 3.78 15.44 44.64
N VAL A 109 4.43 15.81 43.52
CA VAL A 109 5.29 17.01 43.48
C VAL A 109 4.95 17.83 42.25
N MET A 110 4.47 19.04 42.51
CA MET A 110 4.35 20.11 41.52
C MET A 110 5.73 20.66 41.23
N GLU A 111 6.03 20.96 39.97
CA GLU A 111 6.87 22.12 39.69
C GLU A 111 6.44 22.78 38.38
N ALA A 112 6.11 24.06 38.53
CA ALA A 112 5.71 24.98 37.49
C ALA A 112 6.95 25.45 36.72
N HIS A 113 6.81 25.65 35.41
CA HIS A 113 7.40 26.80 34.73
C HIS A 113 6.81 26.98 33.31
N GLU A 114 5.99 28.02 33.18
CA GLU A 114 5.81 28.85 31.97
C GLU A 114 6.91 29.97 32.01
N PRO A 115 7.12 30.83 30.97
CA PRO A 115 6.50 30.91 29.64
C PRO A 115 7.44 31.26 28.45
N GLU A 116 6.83 31.44 27.27
CA GLU A 116 7.19 32.34 26.14
C GLU A 116 8.43 32.09 25.25
N ALA A 117 8.18 31.82 23.95
CA ALA A 117 8.55 32.71 22.85
C ALA A 117 8.04 32.20 21.48
N GLN A 118 7.16 32.99 20.84
CA GLN A 118 6.97 33.07 19.39
C GLN A 118 7.24 34.53 18.97
N PRO A 119 7.31 34.92 17.69
CA PRO A 119 7.83 34.27 16.47
C PRO A 119 8.81 35.20 15.72
N VAL A 120 9.60 34.68 14.77
CA VAL A 120 10.23 35.54 13.74
C VAL A 120 9.86 35.03 12.36
N VAL A 121 8.96 35.76 11.72
CA VAL A 121 8.58 35.64 10.31
C VAL A 121 9.63 36.37 9.47
N PRO A 122 10.18 35.76 8.41
CA PRO A 122 10.69 36.53 7.28
C PRO A 122 9.73 36.47 6.09
N THR A 123 9.23 37.65 5.77
CA THR A 123 8.51 38.09 4.57
C THR A 123 9.04 37.49 3.26
N PRO A 124 8.19 36.98 2.35
CA PRO A 124 8.62 36.67 0.99
C PRO A 124 8.86 37.94 0.18
N LYS A 125 10.08 38.06 -0.38
CA LYS A 125 10.45 39.06 -1.39
C LYS A 125 9.59 38.87 -2.65
N GLN A 126 8.84 39.91 -3.00
CA GLN A 126 8.33 40.13 -4.35
C GLN A 126 9.48 40.16 -5.35
N VAL A 127 9.33 39.45 -6.46
CA VAL A 127 10.03 39.72 -7.72
C VAL A 127 8.96 40.05 -8.76
N PRO A 128 9.07 41.19 -9.47
CA PRO A 128 8.02 41.71 -10.33
C PRO A 128 7.90 40.95 -11.66
N ALA A 129 6.66 40.89 -12.13
CA ALA A 129 6.24 40.52 -13.46
C ALA A 129 6.54 41.64 -14.47
N GLN A 130 7.33 41.33 -15.51
CA GLN A 130 7.37 41.93 -16.87
C GLN A 130 8.08 40.88 -17.77
N GLY A 131 7.81 40.68 -19.05
CA GLY A 131 6.99 41.36 -20.04
C GLY A 131 6.51 40.35 -21.09
N GLU A 132 5.39 40.63 -21.72
CA GLU A 132 5.32 41.09 -23.11
C GLU A 132 4.97 39.96 -24.09
N VAL A 133 3.68 39.96 -24.39
CA VAL A 133 3.02 39.54 -25.62
C VAL A 133 3.89 39.75 -26.88
N SER A 134 3.99 38.70 -27.70
CA SER A 134 4.17 38.86 -29.14
C SER A 134 3.13 38.01 -29.84
N ASP A 135 2.13 38.74 -30.31
CA ASP A 135 1.14 38.39 -31.29
C ASP A 135 1.82 38.17 -32.66
N ALA A 136 1.61 37.01 -33.28
CA ALA A 136 1.88 36.80 -34.71
C ALA A 136 1.24 35.48 -35.20
N ALA A 137 0.04 35.60 -35.74
CA ALA A 137 -0.47 34.76 -36.83
C ALA A 137 -1.28 35.67 -37.77
N PRO A 138 -1.61 35.28 -39.03
CA PRO A 138 -1.24 34.10 -39.79
C PRO A 138 -0.72 34.46 -41.21
N ALA A 139 -0.18 33.48 -41.95
CA ALA A 139 -0.08 33.58 -43.41
C ALA A 139 -0.51 32.26 -44.06
N VAL A 140 -1.66 32.34 -44.74
CA VAL A 140 -2.19 31.37 -45.71
C VAL A 140 -1.89 31.91 -47.11
N PRO A 141 -1.56 31.04 -48.08
CA PRO A 141 -2.29 31.05 -49.36
C PRO A 141 -2.68 29.60 -49.77
N GLN A 142 -3.96 29.26 -49.92
CA GLN A 142 -4.82 29.36 -51.12
C GLN A 142 -4.36 28.53 -52.35
N ASP A 143 -5.17 27.48 -52.63
CA ASP A 143 -5.77 27.05 -53.92
C ASP A 143 -4.90 27.03 -55.21
N ALA A 144 -4.93 26.05 -56.12
CA ALA A 144 -5.77 24.88 -56.39
C ALA A 144 -5.07 24.03 -57.51
N PRO A 145 -5.76 23.34 -58.44
CA PRO A 145 -6.26 21.95 -58.36
C PRO A 145 -5.64 21.02 -59.43
N VAL A 146 -5.79 19.70 -59.29
CA VAL A 146 -5.86 18.79 -60.45
C VAL A 146 -6.73 17.58 -60.17
N GLU A 147 -7.70 17.40 -61.07
CA GLU A 147 -8.67 16.31 -61.13
C GLU A 147 -8.08 14.97 -61.59
N ALA A 148 -8.77 13.91 -61.17
CA ALA A 148 -9.09 12.67 -61.88
C ALA A 148 -7.97 11.72 -62.35
N SER A 149 -7.99 10.49 -61.83
CA SER A 149 -8.40 9.35 -62.66
C SER A 149 -8.77 8.11 -61.84
N VAL A 150 -9.76 7.39 -62.34
CA VAL A 150 -10.44 6.20 -61.82
C VAL A 150 -9.76 4.92 -62.30
N ALA A 151 -9.65 3.90 -61.44
CA ALA A 151 -9.69 2.45 -61.74
C ALA A 151 -9.63 1.70 -60.39
N ASP A 152 -10.73 1.12 -59.90
CA ASP A 152 -11.19 -0.26 -60.13
C ASP A 152 -10.13 -1.34 -59.85
N SER A 153 -10.26 -2.00 -58.68
CA SER A 153 -9.98 -3.44 -58.46
C SER A 153 -10.20 -3.85 -56.99
N THR A 154 -11.29 -4.60 -56.78
CA THR A 154 -11.41 -5.83 -55.96
C THR A 154 -11.26 -5.75 -54.42
N PRO A 155 -12.21 -6.32 -53.64
CA PRO A 155 -12.15 -6.32 -52.18
C PRO A 155 -11.13 -7.37 -51.69
N ALA A 156 -9.99 -6.90 -51.19
CA ALA A 156 -9.13 -7.73 -50.35
C ALA A 156 -9.80 -7.88 -48.98
N ALA A 157 -9.94 -9.15 -48.55
CA ALA A 157 -10.45 -9.53 -47.24
C ALA A 157 -9.77 -8.71 -46.14
N GLN A 158 -10.57 -7.91 -45.42
CA GLN A 158 -10.17 -7.34 -44.14
C GLN A 158 -10.02 -8.50 -43.15
N GLU A 159 -8.78 -8.94 -43.00
CA GLU A 159 -8.33 -9.70 -41.84
C GLU A 159 -8.64 -8.84 -40.61
N ALA A 160 -9.55 -9.36 -39.79
CA ALA A 160 -10.07 -8.67 -38.61
C ALA A 160 -8.89 -8.26 -37.70
N ALA A 161 -8.65 -6.95 -37.65
CA ALA A 161 -7.79 -6.36 -36.63
C ALA A 161 -8.36 -6.75 -35.26
N PRO A 162 -7.56 -7.34 -34.35
CA PRO A 162 -8.05 -7.61 -33.01
C PRO A 162 -8.40 -6.29 -32.34
N GLU A 163 -9.64 -6.20 -31.85
CA GLU A 163 -10.13 -5.10 -31.04
C GLU A 163 -9.12 -4.79 -29.92
N PRO A 164 -8.84 -3.50 -29.61
CA PRO A 164 -8.02 -3.16 -28.47
C PRO A 164 -8.73 -3.66 -27.21
N THR A 165 -8.24 -4.78 -26.69
CA THR A 165 -8.73 -5.36 -25.44
C THR A 165 -8.54 -4.30 -24.38
N GLN A 166 -9.65 -3.74 -23.88
CA GLN A 166 -9.63 -2.79 -22.77
C GLN A 166 -8.83 -3.44 -21.65
N ALA A 167 -7.67 -2.85 -21.34
CA ALA A 167 -6.81 -3.32 -20.29
C ALA A 167 -7.59 -3.32 -18.98
N LYS A 168 -7.99 -4.50 -18.53
CA LYS A 168 -8.63 -4.72 -17.24
C LYS A 168 -7.73 -4.05 -16.17
N PRO A 169 -8.25 -3.17 -15.31
CA PRO A 169 -7.44 -2.55 -14.27
C PRO A 169 -6.77 -3.67 -13.47
N ARG A 170 -5.43 -3.66 -13.42
CA ARG A 170 -4.66 -4.54 -12.55
C ARG A 170 -5.19 -4.34 -11.13
N GLN A 171 -5.94 -5.31 -10.62
CA GLN A 171 -6.29 -5.34 -9.21
C GLN A 171 -4.98 -5.47 -8.44
N ALA A 172 -4.58 -4.37 -7.80
CA ALA A 172 -3.55 -4.39 -6.78
C ALA A 172 -3.97 -5.43 -5.73
N ALA A 173 -2.99 -6.16 -5.16
CA ALA A 173 -3.28 -6.95 -3.97
C ALA A 173 -3.93 -6.01 -2.93
N PRO A 174 -5.02 -6.43 -2.25
CA PRO A 174 -5.67 -5.56 -1.27
C PRO A 174 -4.62 -5.11 -0.26
N ALA A 175 -4.58 -3.82 0.09
CA ALA A 175 -3.76 -3.44 1.22
C ALA A 175 -4.30 -4.23 2.44
N HIS A 176 -3.43 -4.54 3.39
CA HIS A 176 -3.90 -5.10 4.65
C HIS A 176 -4.90 -4.10 5.24
N ALA A 177 -6.19 -4.44 5.19
CA ALA A 177 -7.23 -3.70 5.88
C ALA A 177 -6.93 -3.82 7.37
N TYR A 178 -6.73 -2.69 8.03
CA TYR A 178 -6.48 -2.70 9.46
C TYR A 178 -7.80 -2.91 10.20
N THR A 179 -7.72 -3.61 11.32
CA THR A 179 -8.85 -3.82 12.24
C THR A 179 -9.23 -2.50 12.91
N ALA A 180 -10.40 -2.48 13.56
CA ALA A 180 -10.81 -1.34 14.38
C ALA A 180 -9.78 -1.00 15.47
N GLU A 181 -9.17 -2.02 16.08
CA GLU A 181 -8.10 -1.86 17.07
C GLU A 181 -6.85 -1.20 16.47
N GLY A 182 -6.44 -1.64 15.28
CA GLY A 182 -5.31 -1.01 14.57
C GLY A 182 -5.55 0.47 14.30
N TRP A 183 -6.74 0.83 13.83
CA TRP A 183 -7.10 2.23 13.61
C TRP A 183 -7.26 3.03 14.92
N ALA A 184 -7.69 2.40 16.00
CA ALA A 184 -7.72 3.04 17.32
C ALA A 184 -6.32 3.40 17.82
N LEU A 185 -5.32 2.55 17.56
CA LEU A 185 -3.91 2.84 17.88
C LEU A 185 -3.34 3.98 17.01
N VAL A 186 -3.69 4.00 15.72
CA VAL A 186 -3.36 5.12 14.83
C VAL A 186 -3.97 6.43 15.35
N ALA A 187 -5.25 6.41 15.75
CA ALA A 187 -5.91 7.56 16.32
C ALA A 187 -5.28 8.02 17.64
N ALA A 188 -4.84 7.09 18.49
CA ALA A 188 -4.11 7.42 19.71
C ALA A 188 -2.77 8.11 19.40
N GLY A 189 -2.01 7.60 18.43
CA GLY A 189 -0.76 8.22 17.96
C GLY A 189 -0.97 9.63 17.39
N LEU A 190 -2.03 9.83 16.60
CA LEU A 190 -2.41 11.14 16.06
C LEU A 190 -2.78 12.14 17.16
N ARG A 191 -3.59 11.73 18.15
CA ARG A 191 -3.94 12.59 19.29
C ARG A 191 -2.72 12.92 20.15
N ALA A 192 -1.81 11.98 20.36
CA ALA A 192 -0.56 12.23 21.07
C ALA A 192 0.36 13.22 20.33
N ALA A 193 0.27 13.28 19.00
CA ALA A 193 0.95 14.27 18.18
C ALA A 193 0.23 15.64 18.14
N GLY A 194 -0.96 15.77 18.74
CA GLY A 194 -1.76 16.99 18.75
C GLY A 194 -2.56 17.23 17.46
N GLU A 195 -2.76 16.20 16.63
CA GLU A 195 -3.50 16.31 15.37
C GLU A 195 -5.02 16.29 15.61
N GLU A 196 -5.74 17.17 14.92
CA GLU A 196 -7.20 17.26 14.96
C GLU A 196 -7.85 16.90 13.62
N ALA A 197 -8.97 16.17 13.68
CA ALA A 197 -9.65 15.68 12.47
C ALA A 197 -10.15 16.82 11.55
N ASP A 198 -10.58 17.94 12.13
CA ASP A 198 -11.11 19.07 11.38
C ASP A 198 -10.00 19.88 10.69
N GLU A 199 -8.77 19.86 11.22
CA GLU A 199 -7.61 20.46 10.56
C GLU A 199 -7.16 19.60 9.38
N LEU A 200 -7.09 18.28 9.58
CA LEU A 200 -6.78 17.33 8.53
C LEU A 200 -7.79 17.35 7.38
N ASP A 201 -9.08 17.55 7.66
CA ASP A 201 -10.08 17.72 6.60
C ASP A 201 -9.87 18.99 5.78
N LYS A 202 -9.46 20.10 6.42
CA LYS A 202 -9.12 21.35 5.71
C LYS A 202 -7.90 21.14 4.82
N ASP A 203 -6.88 20.45 5.33
CA ASP A 203 -5.69 20.10 4.56
C ASP A 203 -6.05 19.21 3.37
N ALA A 204 -6.89 18.19 3.58
CA ALA A 204 -7.38 17.35 2.50
C ALA A 204 -8.07 18.17 1.40
N ALA A 205 -8.97 19.09 1.77
CA ALA A 205 -9.65 19.97 0.83
C ALA A 205 -8.67 20.91 0.10
N GLN A 206 -7.67 21.44 0.80
CA GLN A 206 -6.63 22.26 0.20
C GLN A 206 -5.81 21.49 -0.84
N PHE A 207 -5.41 20.25 -0.53
CA PHE A 207 -4.67 19.42 -1.48
C PHE A 207 -5.55 18.96 -2.66
N GLU A 208 -6.84 18.76 -2.47
CA GLU A 208 -7.78 18.51 -3.57
C GLU A 208 -7.90 19.72 -4.51
N ALA A 209 -7.95 20.94 -3.97
CA ALA A 209 -7.93 22.16 -4.76
C ALA A 209 -6.61 22.29 -5.55
N GLN A 210 -5.45 22.04 -4.91
CA GLN A 210 -4.15 22.05 -5.59
C GLN A 210 -4.05 20.97 -6.68
N ARG A 211 -4.63 19.79 -6.45
CA ARG A 211 -4.73 18.72 -7.45
C ARG A 211 -5.55 19.17 -8.66
N ALA A 212 -6.65 19.90 -8.45
CA ALA A 212 -7.45 20.44 -9.54
C ALA A 212 -6.64 21.45 -10.38
N VAL A 213 -5.87 22.33 -9.74
CA VAL A 213 -4.95 23.25 -10.43
C VAL A 213 -3.91 22.48 -11.25
N ALA A 214 -3.22 21.51 -10.64
CA ALA A 214 -2.21 20.71 -11.32
C ALA A 214 -2.76 19.94 -12.53
N ARG A 215 -4.03 19.49 -12.46
CA ARG A 215 -4.71 18.86 -13.61
C ARG A 215 -4.96 19.84 -14.75
N THR A 216 -5.38 21.07 -14.44
CA THR A 216 -5.55 22.14 -15.43
C THR A 216 -4.22 22.47 -16.11
N GLU A 217 -3.12 22.50 -15.35
CA GLU A 217 -1.75 22.69 -15.85
C GLU A 217 -1.21 21.45 -16.60
N ARG A 218 -1.95 20.33 -16.60
CA ARG A 218 -1.53 19.02 -17.14
C ARG A 218 -0.27 18.45 -16.47
N ASP A 219 0.06 18.90 -15.28
CA ASP A 219 1.13 18.32 -14.45
C ASP A 219 0.61 17.06 -13.74
N THR A 220 0.73 15.93 -14.45
CA THR A 220 0.28 14.63 -13.95
C THR A 220 1.04 14.15 -12.70
N PHE A 221 2.29 14.57 -12.51
CA PHE A 221 3.08 14.16 -11.35
C PHE A 221 2.64 14.97 -10.12
N ARG A 222 2.58 16.30 -10.24
CA ARG A 222 2.08 17.16 -9.16
C ARG A 222 0.66 16.81 -8.76
N ALA A 223 -0.22 16.53 -9.72
CA ALA A 223 -1.58 16.08 -9.44
C ALA A 223 -1.62 14.76 -8.63
N LYS A 224 -0.64 13.87 -8.80
CA LYS A 224 -0.53 12.63 -8.00
C LYS A 224 0.04 12.87 -6.62
N VAL A 225 1.02 13.77 -6.48
CA VAL A 225 1.54 14.18 -5.17
C VAL A 225 0.43 14.80 -4.33
N CYS A 226 -0.32 15.76 -4.88
CA CYS A 226 -1.46 16.36 -4.18
C CYS A 226 -2.57 15.35 -3.86
N GLU A 227 -2.85 14.38 -4.75
CA GLU A 227 -3.77 13.27 -4.44
C GLU A 227 -3.30 12.44 -3.24
N GLY A 228 -2.00 12.13 -3.18
CA GLY A 228 -1.42 11.38 -2.06
C GLY A 228 -1.50 12.14 -0.74
N GLN A 229 -1.23 13.44 -0.75
CA GLN A 229 -1.33 14.29 0.45
C GLN A 229 -2.78 14.43 0.93
N ALA A 230 -3.73 14.63 0.02
CA ALA A 230 -5.15 14.67 0.37
C ALA A 230 -5.62 13.36 1.01
N LEU A 231 -5.22 12.22 0.44
CA LEU A 231 -5.58 10.89 0.96
C LEU A 231 -4.93 10.60 2.31
N GLN A 232 -3.68 11.02 2.53
CA GLN A 232 -3.03 10.88 3.84
C GLN A 232 -3.86 11.59 4.92
N ALA A 233 -4.24 12.85 4.68
CA ALA A 233 -5.04 13.62 5.61
C ALA A 233 -6.44 12.99 5.83
N GLN A 234 -7.08 12.47 4.77
CA GLN A 234 -8.36 11.75 4.89
C GLN A 234 -8.26 10.47 5.73
N VAL A 235 -7.19 9.68 5.55
CA VAL A 235 -6.95 8.47 6.38
C VAL A 235 -6.80 8.85 7.84
N GLU A 236 -6.00 9.87 8.13
CA GLU A 236 -5.74 10.32 9.50
C GLU A 236 -6.99 10.91 10.15
N ALA A 237 -7.77 11.73 9.43
CA ALA A 237 -9.04 12.27 9.91
C ALA A 237 -10.09 11.17 10.15
N ALA A 238 -10.20 10.20 9.25
CA ALA A 238 -11.10 9.05 9.41
C ALA A 238 -10.72 8.19 10.62
N ALA A 239 -9.42 7.95 10.83
CA ALA A 239 -8.92 7.25 12.01
C ALA A 239 -9.28 7.98 13.31
N LEU A 240 -9.09 9.30 13.37
CA LEU A 240 -9.44 10.11 14.54
C LEU A 240 -10.93 10.07 14.89
N ARG A 241 -11.81 10.00 13.88
CA ARG A 241 -13.27 9.83 14.04
C ARG A 241 -13.69 8.41 14.38
N GLY A 242 -12.81 7.43 14.23
CA GLY A 242 -13.12 6.02 14.37
C GLY A 242 -13.90 5.42 13.19
N ASP A 243 -13.90 6.06 12.02
CA ASP A 243 -14.51 5.51 10.81
C ASP A 243 -13.55 4.54 10.11
N VAL A 244 -13.62 3.28 10.52
CA VAL A 244 -12.77 2.18 10.02
C VAL A 244 -12.92 1.97 8.52
N ASN A 245 -14.15 2.12 7.98
CA ASN A 245 -14.40 1.86 6.56
C ASN A 245 -13.83 2.98 5.70
N ALA A 246 -14.03 4.24 6.09
CA ALA A 246 -13.43 5.37 5.40
C ALA A 246 -11.91 5.34 5.49
N ALA A 247 -11.35 5.01 6.66
CA ALA A 247 -9.90 4.90 6.85
C ALA A 247 -9.29 3.82 5.94
N ASN A 248 -9.88 2.61 5.90
CA ASN A 248 -9.42 1.54 5.02
C ASN A 248 -9.56 1.91 3.53
N ALA A 249 -10.69 2.50 3.12
CA ALA A 249 -10.89 2.90 1.72
C ALA A 249 -9.89 3.98 1.27
N ALA A 250 -9.64 4.99 2.10
CA ALA A 250 -8.66 6.02 1.82
C ALA A 250 -7.22 5.44 1.84
N TRP A 251 -6.95 4.48 2.73
CA TRP A 251 -5.66 3.81 2.85
C TRP A 251 -5.32 2.95 1.63
N ASP A 252 -6.26 2.15 1.14
CA ASP A 252 -6.11 1.38 -0.10
C ASP A 252 -5.78 2.31 -1.27
N ARG A 253 -6.52 3.42 -1.38
CA ARG A 253 -6.31 4.39 -2.45
C ARG A 253 -4.97 5.11 -2.32
N LEU A 254 -4.54 5.42 -1.10
CA LEU A 254 -3.24 6.01 -0.82
C LEU A 254 -2.12 5.07 -1.29
N PHE A 255 -2.22 3.77 -0.99
CA PHE A 255 -1.24 2.77 -1.41
C PHE A 255 -1.04 2.73 -2.93
N ASP A 256 -2.14 2.78 -3.69
CA ASP A 256 -2.09 2.87 -5.15
C ASP A 256 -1.39 4.13 -5.64
N VAL A 257 -1.68 5.28 -5.03
CA VAL A 257 -1.11 6.58 -5.42
C VAL A 257 0.38 6.64 -5.10
N VAL A 258 0.82 6.20 -3.92
CA VAL A 258 2.26 6.14 -3.56
C VAL A 258 2.99 5.20 -4.51
N THR A 259 2.39 4.06 -4.87
CA THR A 259 2.95 3.14 -5.86
C THR A 259 3.07 3.79 -7.24
N ALA A 260 2.08 4.59 -7.65
CA ALA A 260 2.14 5.36 -8.89
C ALA A 260 3.26 6.41 -8.88
N ILE A 261 3.42 7.16 -7.78
CA ILE A 261 4.51 8.14 -7.60
C ILE A 261 5.87 7.45 -7.73
N ARG A 262 6.06 6.32 -7.04
CA ARG A 262 7.28 5.49 -7.15
C ARG A 262 7.54 5.03 -8.59
N SER A 263 6.49 4.61 -9.30
CA SER A 263 6.62 4.17 -10.68
C SER A 263 7.04 5.30 -11.61
N MET A 264 6.50 6.51 -11.41
CA MET A 264 6.89 7.72 -12.15
C MET A 264 8.33 8.14 -11.87
N GLU A 265 8.77 8.06 -10.63
CA GLU A 265 10.16 8.29 -10.22
C GLU A 265 11.10 7.29 -10.90
N GLY A 266 10.77 5.99 -10.83
CA GLY A 266 11.56 4.94 -11.47
C GLY A 266 11.57 5.06 -12.99
N ALA A 267 10.47 5.52 -13.59
CA ALA A 267 10.40 5.81 -15.03
C ALA A 267 11.32 6.97 -15.42
N HIS A 268 11.41 8.02 -14.58
CA HIS A 268 12.35 9.10 -14.78
C HIS A 268 13.80 8.60 -14.70
N ARG A 269 14.15 7.81 -13.66
CA ARG A 269 15.49 7.21 -13.56
C ARG A 269 15.86 6.40 -14.78
N ARG A 270 14.95 5.56 -15.28
CA ARG A 270 15.20 4.74 -16.49
C ARG A 270 15.47 5.58 -17.73
N LYS A 271 14.78 6.72 -17.88
CA LYS A 271 14.99 7.63 -19.01
C LYS A 271 16.29 8.44 -18.88
N ASN A 272 16.72 8.73 -17.66
CA ASN A 272 17.84 9.62 -17.38
C ASN A 272 19.07 8.88 -16.85
N GLY A 273 19.39 7.72 -17.43
CA GLY A 273 20.64 7.02 -17.15
C GLY A 273 20.82 6.56 -15.69
N GLY A 274 19.72 6.36 -14.96
CA GLY A 274 19.72 5.99 -13.54
C GLY A 274 19.70 7.19 -12.58
N GLN A 275 19.80 8.42 -13.08
CA GLN A 275 19.78 9.62 -12.24
C GLN A 275 18.37 9.89 -11.71
N ALA A 276 18.28 10.09 -10.39
CA ALA A 276 17.05 10.46 -9.73
C ALA A 276 16.73 11.94 -9.99
N ASP A 277 15.45 12.24 -10.20
CA ASP A 277 14.95 13.60 -10.05
C ASP A 277 14.89 13.89 -8.55
N PRO A 278 15.63 14.89 -8.04
CA PRO A 278 15.67 15.16 -6.60
C PRO A 278 14.29 15.52 -6.04
N PHE A 279 13.45 16.20 -6.82
CA PHE A 279 12.10 16.56 -6.41
C PHE A 279 11.21 15.32 -6.36
N LYS A 280 11.24 14.47 -7.38
CA LYS A 280 10.39 13.25 -7.39
C LYS A 280 10.81 12.22 -6.35
N ALA A 281 12.12 12.12 -6.10
CA ALA A 281 12.66 11.28 -5.03
C ALA A 281 12.15 11.77 -3.67
N ALA A 282 12.28 13.08 -3.38
CA ALA A 282 11.79 13.67 -2.13
C ALA A 282 10.27 13.46 -1.95
N CYS A 283 9.46 13.68 -3.00
CA CYS A 283 8.02 13.43 -2.93
C CYS A 283 7.68 11.95 -2.65
N TYR A 284 8.44 11.02 -3.22
CA TYR A 284 8.26 9.59 -2.93
C TYR A 284 8.65 9.26 -1.47
N ASP A 285 9.75 9.82 -0.98
CA ASP A 285 10.22 9.57 0.38
C ASP A 285 9.20 10.10 1.42
N THR A 286 8.68 11.32 1.26
CA THR A 286 7.60 11.85 2.10
C THR A 286 6.35 10.97 2.07
N ALA A 287 5.93 10.53 0.88
CA ALA A 287 4.77 9.65 0.74
C ALA A 287 4.99 8.27 1.38
N ARG A 288 6.23 7.77 1.34
CA ARG A 288 6.63 6.52 2.00
C ARG A 288 6.66 6.68 3.52
N GLU A 289 7.12 7.81 4.04
CA GLU A 289 7.15 8.10 5.48
C GLU A 289 5.76 8.11 6.10
N GLY A 290 4.79 8.78 5.47
CA GLY A 290 3.40 8.78 5.94
C GLY A 290 2.79 7.37 6.01
N ARG A 291 3.06 6.54 5.00
CA ARG A 291 2.67 5.13 4.99
C ARG A 291 3.34 4.33 6.13
N LEU A 292 4.63 4.55 6.35
CA LEU A 292 5.36 3.85 7.42
C LEU A 292 4.85 4.25 8.81
N LYS A 293 4.57 5.54 9.01
CA LYS A 293 3.96 6.09 10.23
C LYS A 293 2.65 5.37 10.57
N ILE A 294 1.69 5.34 9.64
CA ILE A 294 0.40 4.65 9.83
C ILE A 294 0.61 3.16 10.13
N SER A 295 1.49 2.49 9.38
CA SER A 295 1.76 1.06 9.59
C SER A 295 2.46 0.75 10.93
N GLN A 296 3.25 1.67 11.47
CA GLN A 296 3.90 1.47 12.77
C GLN A 296 2.88 1.65 13.89
N TRP A 297 2.09 2.72 13.84
CA TRP A 297 1.07 2.98 14.84
C TRP A 297 -0.04 1.93 14.85
N SER A 298 -0.45 1.41 13.68
CA SER A 298 -1.44 0.33 13.61
C SER A 298 -0.96 -0.97 14.30
N GLN A 299 0.34 -1.11 14.52
CA GLN A 299 0.98 -2.22 15.23
C GLN A 299 1.33 -1.87 16.69
N GLY A 300 0.91 -0.70 17.17
CA GLY A 300 1.25 -0.18 18.50
C GLY A 300 2.70 0.26 18.66
N ARG A 301 3.48 0.33 17.57
CA ARG A 301 4.88 0.79 17.63
C ARG A 301 4.93 2.31 17.51
N GLY A 302 5.64 2.97 18.42
CA GLY A 302 5.81 4.42 18.39
C GLY A 302 4.62 5.22 18.94
N VAL A 303 3.64 4.55 19.55
CA VAL A 303 2.61 5.18 20.39
C VAL A 303 3.12 5.10 21.83
N SER A 304 3.96 6.05 22.24
CA SER A 304 4.32 6.18 23.65
C SER A 304 3.17 6.88 24.37
N ALA A 305 2.54 6.15 25.29
CA ALA A 305 1.48 6.64 26.17
C ALA A 305 2.02 7.64 27.21
#